data_AF-A0A5Q3HHA2-F1
#
_entry.id   AF-A0A5Q3HHA2-F1
#
_cell.length_a   1.000
_cell.length_b   1.000
_cell.length_c   1.000
_cell.angle_alpha   90.00
_cell.angle_beta   90.00
_cell.angle_gamma   90.00
#
_symmetry.space_group_name_H-M   'P 1'
#
loop_
_entity.id
_entity.type
_entity.pdbx_description
1 polymer ?
#
loop_
_entity_poly.entity_id
_entity_poly.type
_entity_poly.pdbx_seq_one_letter_code
_entity_poly.pdbx_strand_id
1 'polypeptide(L)' 'MDLNLHSPERQLIQLKMEHADLNALVDIAAHTMPIDELLLRRLKKRRLQLRDQIAQLELSLDPPEPA' A
#
# COMPACT_ATOMS: atom_id res chain seq x y z
N MET A 1 18.07 -1.12 25.86
CA MET A 1 16.82 -0.42 25.51
C MET A 1 16.57 -0.71 24.06
N ASP A 2 16.02 -1.89 23.79
CA ASP A 2 15.63 -2.31 22.45
C ASP A 2 14.40 -1.51 22.06
N LEU A 3 14.67 -0.34 21.49
CA LEU A 3 13.69 0.52 20.87
C LEU A 3 12.93 -0.38 19.89
N ASN A 4 11.64 -0.56 20.16
CA ASN A 4 10.72 -1.38 19.39
C ASN A 4 10.50 -0.73 18.01
N LEU A 5 11.56 -0.69 17.20
CA LEU A 5 11.67 -0.03 15.90
C LEU A 5 10.80 -0.71 14.84
N HIS A 6 10.23 -1.87 15.17
CA HIS A 6 9.36 -2.71 14.37
C HIS A 6 7.95 -2.76 14.96
N SER A 7 7.45 -1.64 15.48
CA SER A 7 6.05 -1.58 15.91
C SER A 7 5.14 -1.79 14.68
N PRO A 8 4.09 -2.62 14.78
CA PRO A 8 3.19 -2.90 13.67
C PRO A 8 2.51 -1.64 13.13
N GLU A 9 2.33 -0.61 13.96
CA GLU A 9 1.81 0.71 13.55
C GLU A 9 2.80 1.44 12.63
N ARG A 10 4.11 1.30 12.87
CA ARG A 10 5.14 1.89 11.99
C ARG A 10 5.16 1.21 10.63
N GLN A 11 5.03 -0.12 10.61
CA GLN A 11 4.90 -0.88 9.37
C GLN A 11 3.64 -0.44 8.60
N LEU A 12 2.53 -0.21 9.30
CA LEU A 12 1.29 0.30 8.70
C LEU A 12 1.50 1.67 8.06
N ILE A 13 2.17 2.60 8.74
CA ILE A 13 2.50 3.92 8.18
C ILE A 13 3.35 3.77 6.92
N GLN A 14 4.38 2.92 6.93
CA GLN A 14 5.24 2.70 5.76
C GLN A 14 4.44 2.13 4.58
N LEU A 15 3.58 1.14 4.81
CA LEU A 15 2.74 0.57 3.75
C LEU A 15 1.75 1.61 3.19
N LYS A 16 1.17 2.47 4.04
CA LYS A 16 0.28 3.57 3.62
C LYS A 16 1.03 4.60 2.77
N MET A 17 2.25 4.96 3.14
CA MET A 17 3.11 5.85 2.36
C MET A 17 3.44 5.25 0.99
N GLU A 18 3.91 3.99 0.95
CA GLU A 18 4.23 3.30 -0.30
C GLU A 18 3.01 3.16 -1.21
N HIS A 19 1.83 2.87 -0.64
CA HIS A 19 0.58 2.83 -1.39
C HIS A 19 0.24 4.20 -1.99
N ALA A 20 0.43 5.30 -1.25
CA ALA A 20 0.17 6.65 -1.74
C ALA A 20 1.12 7.05 -2.89
N ASP A 21 2.41 6.77 -2.75
CA ASP A 21 3.42 6.98 -3.80
C ASP A 21 3.07 6.19 -5.05
N LEU A 22 2.68 4.93 -4.88
CA LEU A 22 2.32 4.07 -5.99
C LEU A 22 1.00 4.52 -6.67
N ASN A 23 0.10 5.15 -5.93
CA ASN A 23 -1.07 5.83 -6.48
C ASN A 23 -0.66 6.99 -7.42
N ALA A 24 0.25 7.85 -6.96
CA ALA A 24 0.77 8.95 -7.77
C ALA A 24 1.48 8.44 -9.04
N LEU A 25 2.24 7.35 -8.94
CA LEU A 25 2.88 6.71 -10.10
C LEU A 25 1.86 6.16 -11.10
N VAL A 26 0.77 5.55 -10.63
CA VAL A 26 -0.32 5.09 -11.50
C VAL A 26 -0.95 6.26 -12.24
N ASP A 27 -1.18 7.38 -11.55
CA ASP A 27 -1.77 8.58 -12.16
C ASP A 27 -0.82 9.15 -13.21
N ILE A 28 0.47 9.32 -12.91
CA ILE A 28 1.46 9.79 -13.89
C ILE A 28 1.52 8.86 -15.12
N ALA A 29 1.58 7.55 -14.90
CA ALA A 29 1.63 6.56 -15.98
C ALA A 29 0.37 6.55 -16.85
N ALA A 30 -0.79 6.86 -16.26
CA ALA A 30 -2.06 6.96 -17.00
C ALA A 30 -2.16 8.23 -17.86
N HIS A 31 -1.46 9.30 -17.50
CA HIS A 31 -1.46 10.58 -18.23
C HIS A 31 -0.28 10.72 -19.21
N THR A 32 0.71 9.83 -19.14
CA THR A 32 1.88 9.85 -20.03
C THR A 32 1.57 9.17 -21.36
N MET A 33 1.86 9.83 -22.48
CA MET A 33 1.71 9.26 -23.83
C MET A 33 3.06 8.95 -24.50
N PRO A 34 3.20 7.80 -25.18
CA PRO A 34 2.21 6.72 -25.29
C PRO A 34 2.02 5.99 -23.96
N ILE A 35 0.80 5.54 -23.69
CA ILE A 35 0.47 4.82 -22.45
C ILE A 35 1.11 3.43 -22.51
N ASP A 36 1.97 3.12 -21.55
CA ASP A 36 2.45 1.75 -21.34
C ASP A 36 1.42 0.96 -20.52
N GLU A 37 0.53 0.26 -21.24
CA GLU A 37 -0.50 -0.57 -20.62
C GLU A 37 0.05 -1.66 -19.71
N LEU A 38 1.21 -2.26 -20.04
CA LEU A 38 1.80 -3.33 -19.26
C LEU A 38 2.31 -2.78 -17.92
N LEU A 39 3.00 -1.64 -17.96
CA LEU A 39 3.42 -0.93 -16.76
C LEU A 39 2.22 -0.54 -15.91
N LEU A 40 1.18 0.06 -16.51
CA LEU A 40 -0.02 0.47 -15.79
C LEU A 40 -0.73 -0.70 -15.09
N ARG A 41 -0.83 -1.86 -15.77
CA ARG A 41 -1.40 -3.10 -15.18
C ARG A 41 -0.54 -3.59 -14.01
N ARG A 42 0.78 -3.58 -14.13
CA ARG A 42 1.71 -3.99 -13.07
C ARG A 42 1.61 -3.08 -11.84
N LEU A 43 1.56 -1.77 -12.05
CA LEU A 43 1.41 -0.79 -10.96
C LEU A 43 0.05 -0.98 -10.27
N LYS A 44 -1.06 -1.06 -11.00
CA LYS A 44 -2.38 -1.32 -10.41
C LYS A 44 -2.42 -2.61 -9.58
N LYS A 45 -1.76 -3.68 -10.04
CA LYS A 45 -1.64 -4.94 -9.29
C LYS A 45 -0.85 -4.76 -7.99
N ARG A 46 0.29 -4.07 -8.03
CA ARG A 46 1.08 -3.76 -6.82
C ARG A 46 0.29 -2.92 -5.83
N ARG A 47 -0.48 -1.93 -6.32
CA ARG A 47 -1.37 -1.10 -5.49
C ARG A 47 -2.38 -1.95 -4.73
N LEU A 48 -3.03 -2.88 -5.44
CA LEU A 48 -3.99 -3.78 -4.84
C LEU A 48 -3.35 -4.63 -3.74
N GLN A 49 -2.17 -5.20 -4.00
CA GLN A 49 -1.42 -5.98 -3.02
C GLN A 49 -1.05 -5.18 -1.77
N LEU A 50 -0.58 -3.93 -1.93
CA LEU A 50 -0.28 -3.05 -0.80
C LEU A 50 -1.54 -2.73 0.01
N ARG A 51 -2.66 -2.44 -0.67
CA ARG A 51 -3.95 -2.21 0.00
C ARG A 51 -4.39 -3.43 0.81
N ASP A 52 -4.25 -4.63 0.26
CA ASP A 52 -4.61 -5.86 0.96
C ASP A 52 -3.70 -6.11 2.16
N GLN A 53 -2.39 -5.83 2.06
CA GLN A 53 -1.45 -5.90 3.18
C GLN A 53 -1.78 -4.89 4.28
N ILE A 54 -2.13 -3.65 3.92
CA ILE A 54 -2.60 -2.62 4.85
C ILE A 54 -3.82 -3.13 5.60
N ALA A 55 -4.84 -3.63 4.90
CA ALA A 55 -6.07 -4.11 5.51
C ALA A 55 -5.83 -5.30 6.45
N GLN A 56 -4.95 -6.24 6.07
CA GLN A 56 -4.58 -7.37 6.93
C GLN A 56 -3.85 -6.91 8.21
N LEU A 57 -2.95 -5.92 8.09
CA LEU A 57 -2.23 -5.38 9.24
C LEU A 57 -3.14 -4.55 10.14
N GLU A 58 -4.05 -3.76 9.57
CA GLU A 58 -5.09 -3.03 10.30
C GLU A 58 -5.99 -3.99 11.08
N LEU A 59 -6.43 -5.09 10.46
CA LEU A 59 -7.22 -6.14 11.11
C LEU A 59 -6.46 -6.80 12.28
N SER A 60 -5.15 -6.99 12.14
CA SER A 60 -4.32 -7.56 13.21
C SER A 60 -4.07 -6.59 14.36
N LEU A 61 -4.08 -5.28 14.08
CA LEU A 61 -3.88 -4.21 15.06
C LEU A 61 -5.17 -3.87 15.81
N ASP A 62 -6.29 -3.83 15.09
CA ASP A 62 -7.62 -3.53 15.60
C ASP A 62 -8.60 -4.58 15.04
N PRO A 63 -8.65 -5.78 15.65
CA PRO A 63 -9.56 -6.81 15.22
C PRO A 63 -11.00 -6.33 15.46
N PRO A 64 -11.86 -6.31 14.43
CA PRO A 64 -13.26 -5.93 14.62
C PRO A 64 -13.88 -6.90 15.61
N GLU A 65 -14.53 -6.36 16.65
CA GLU A 65 -15.31 -7.20 17.58
C GLU A 65 -16.31 -8.03 16.77
N PRO A 66 -16.32 -9.38 16.94
CA PRO A 66 -17.35 -10.19 16.33
C PRO A 66 -18.69 -9.81 16.98
N ALA A 67 -19.57 -9.24 16.17
CA ALA A 67 -20.95 -8.89 16.55
C ALA A 67 -21.79 -10.12 16.92
#